data_AF-A0A923ZMP9-F1
#
_entry.id   AF-A0A923ZMP9-F1
#
_cell.length_a   1.000
_cell.length_b   1.000
_cell.length_c   1.000
_cell.angle_alpha   90.00
_cell.angle_beta   90.00
_cell.angle_gamma   90.00
#
_symmetry.space_group_name_H-M   'P 1'
#
loop_
_entity.id
_entity.type
_entity.pdbx_description
1 polymer ?
#
loop_
_entity_poly.entity_id
_entity_poly.type
_entity_poly.pdbx_seq_one_letter_code
_entity_poly.pdbx_strand_id
1 'polypeptide(L)'
;MFVLSKTEIETVVSQNVIPHKKYLGGATPFVFTQPGVAMLSGVLSSSKGIIINIAIMRSLIALQKIAANYKEMTQILANMCKQYDSQFTELNNALKKLICPLQEPGKRIDF
;
A
#
# COMPACT_ATOMS: atom_id res chain seq x y z
N MET A 1 -9.93 16.33 -9.10
CA MET A 1 -10.65 16.46 -7.81
C MET A 1 -11.32 15.14 -7.51
N PHE A 2 -11.53 14.84 -6.24
CA PHE A 2 -12.33 13.68 -5.80
C PHE A 2 -13.17 14.07 -4.58
N VAL A 3 -14.17 13.24 -4.29
CA VAL A 3 -15.08 13.42 -3.15
C VAL A 3 -14.61 12.52 -2.02
N LEU A 4 -14.58 13.07 -0.80
CA LEU A 4 -14.22 12.30 0.38
C LEU A 4 -15.33 11.31 0.78
N SER A 5 -14.91 10.15 1.29
CA SER A 5 -15.81 9.19 1.92
C SER A 5 -16.32 9.69 3.27
N LYS A 6 -17.39 9.06 3.79
CA LYS A 6 -18.03 9.50 5.04
C LYS A 6 -17.08 9.47 6.24
N THR A 7 -16.16 8.50 6.29
CA THR A 7 -15.15 8.31 7.34
C THR A 7 -14.01 9.30 7.21
N GLU A 8 -13.54 9.58 5.99
CA GLU A 8 -12.50 10.59 5.76
C GLU A 8 -12.98 12.00 6.13
N ILE A 9 -14.26 12.31 5.92
CA ILE A 9 -14.82 13.61 6.30
C ILE A 9 -14.69 13.86 7.81
N GLU A 10 -14.76 12.82 8.64
CA GLU A 10 -14.63 12.96 10.09
C GLU A 10 -13.22 13.37 10.50
N THR A 11 -12.19 12.99 9.73
CA THR A 11 -10.80 13.39 9.99
C THR A 11 -10.47 14.79 9.49
N VAL A 12 -11.23 15.31 8.53
CA VAL A 12 -11.05 16.68 7.99
C VAL A 12 -11.71 17.74 8.89
N VAL A 13 -12.62 17.36 9.79
CA VAL A 13 -13.25 18.29 10.73
C VAL A 13 -12.27 18.65 11.85
N SER A 14 -11.58 19.79 11.69
CA SER A 14 -10.70 20.35 12.71
C SER A 14 -11.52 20.92 13.88
N GLN A 15 -11.23 20.49 15.10
CA GLN A 15 -11.89 20.99 16.31
C GLN A 15 -11.80 22.53 16.47
N ASN A 16 -10.77 23.17 15.89
CA ASN A 16 -10.50 24.59 16.06
C ASN A 16 -10.89 25.44 14.84
N VAL A 17 -10.84 24.88 13.63
CA VAL A 17 -10.91 25.67 12.39
C VAL A 17 -12.14 25.33 11.55
N ILE A 18 -12.59 24.08 11.57
CA ILE A 18 -13.68 23.61 10.70
C ILE A 18 -14.82 23.14 11.59
N PRO A 19 -15.93 23.89 11.66
CA PRO A 19 -17.04 23.51 12.50
C PRO A 19 -17.62 22.15 12.03
N HIS A 20 -18.19 21.40 12.97
CA HIS A 20 -18.71 20.03 12.83
C HIS A 20 -19.31 19.70 11.45
N LYS A 21 -19.28 18.45 10.97
CA LYS A 21 -19.80 17.98 9.65
C LYS A 21 -21.17 18.56 9.25
N LYS A 22 -22.01 18.90 10.23
CA LYS A 22 -23.31 19.59 10.07
C LYS A 22 -23.20 20.98 9.40
N TYR A 23 -22.09 21.69 9.57
CA TYR A 23 -21.84 23.02 9.03
C TYR A 23 -21.38 23.02 7.57
N LEU A 24 -21.02 21.87 7.00
CA LEU A 24 -20.80 21.70 5.55
C LEU A 24 -22.12 21.60 4.77
N GLY A 25 -23.26 21.95 5.38
CA GLY A 25 -24.59 21.85 4.75
C GLY A 25 -25.02 20.40 4.42
N GLY A 26 -24.34 19.41 5.00
CA GLY A 26 -24.54 18.00 4.66
C GLY A 26 -23.91 17.56 3.34
N ALA A 27 -23.23 18.47 2.60
CA ALA A 27 -22.57 18.16 1.35
C ALA A 27 -21.19 17.54 1.59
N THR A 28 -20.81 16.58 0.73
CA THR A 28 -19.48 15.98 0.78
C THR A 28 -18.46 16.91 0.13
N PRO A 29 -17.41 17.33 0.84
CA PRO A 29 -16.43 18.28 0.30
C PRO A 29 -15.65 17.65 -0.85
N PHE A 30 -15.40 18.45 -1.88
CA PHE A 30 -14.46 18.09 -2.95
C PHE A 30 -13.05 18.52 -2.57
N VAL A 31 -12.09 17.64 -2.82
CA VAL A 31 -10.68 17.89 -2.55
C VAL A 31 -9.84 17.82 -3.82
N PHE A 32 -8.75 18.60 -3.83
CA PHE A 32 -7.83 18.67 -4.96
C PHE A 32 -6.89 17.47 -4.98
N THR A 33 -6.63 16.97 -6.19
CA THR A 33 -5.55 16.03 -6.44
C THR A 33 -4.25 16.80 -6.66
N GLN A 34 -3.12 16.11 -6.67
CA GLN A 34 -1.80 16.70 -6.91
C GLN A 34 -1.74 17.70 -8.09
N PRO A 35 -2.25 17.39 -9.31
CA PRO A 35 -2.30 18.37 -10.39
C PRO A 35 -3.26 19.54 -10.11
N GLY A 36 -4.33 19.33 -9.34
CA GLY A 36 -5.21 20.41 -8.89
C GLY A 36 -4.55 21.38 -7.91
N VAL A 37 -3.69 20.88 -7.02
CA VAL A 37 -2.88 21.73 -6.12
C VAL A 37 -1.88 22.57 -6.93
N ALA A 38 -1.24 21.97 -7.94
CA ALA A 38 -0.37 22.70 -8.85
C ALA A 38 -1.13 23.80 -9.63
N MET A 39 -2.38 23.54 -10.04
CA MET A 39 -3.21 24.52 -10.74
C MET A 39 -3.56 25.73 -9.85
N LEU A 40 -3.78 25.50 -8.54
CA LEU A 40 -4.01 26.57 -7.56
C LEU A 40 -2.77 27.40 -7.26
N SER A 41 -1.58 26.88 -7.54
CA SER A 41 -0.34 27.61 -7.28
C SER A 41 -0.20 28.90 -8.12
N GLY A 42 -0.86 28.96 -9.28
CA GLY A 42 -0.93 30.18 -10.08
C GLY A 42 -1.74 31.30 -9.40
N VAL A 43 -2.61 30.96 -8.45
CA VAL A 43 -3.40 31.93 -7.67
C VAL A 43 -2.57 32.58 -6.56
N LEU A 44 -1.60 31.84 -6.00
CA LEU A 44 -0.69 32.33 -4.96
C LEU A 44 0.59 32.90 -5.59
N SER A 45 0.45 34.05 -6.26
CA SER A 45 1.53 34.73 -7.00
C SER A 45 2.52 35.52 -6.13
N SER A 46 2.33 35.55 -4.80
CA SER A 46 3.28 36.21 -3.90
C SER A 46 4.60 35.44 -3.83
N SER A 47 5.71 36.15 -3.63
CA SER A 47 7.05 35.55 -3.46
C SER A 47 7.08 34.45 -2.38
N LYS A 48 6.39 34.69 -1.26
CA LYS A 48 6.22 33.69 -0.19
C LYS A 48 5.35 32.51 -0.63
N GLY A 49 4.26 32.76 -1.36
CA GLY A 49 3.36 31.72 -1.89
C GLY A 49 4.07 30.77 -2.85
N ILE A 50 4.92 31.29 -3.72
CA ILE A 50 5.72 30.51 -4.67
C ILE A 50 6.64 29.52 -3.93
N ILE A 51 7.37 30.00 -2.92
CA ILE A 51 8.29 29.16 -2.13
C ILE A 51 7.53 28.04 -1.41
N ILE A 52 6.40 28.37 -0.77
CA ILE A 52 5.58 27.39 -0.06
C ILE A 52 5.02 26.35 -1.04
N ASN A 53 4.54 26.76 -2.21
CA ASN A 53 4.03 25.82 -3.20
C ASN A 53 5.11 24.85 -3.70
N ILE A 54 6.32 25.33 -3.96
CA ILE A 54 7.46 24.47 -4.33
C ILE A 54 7.72 23.44 -3.21
N ALA A 55 7.69 23.86 -1.94
CA ALA A 55 7.86 22.95 -0.81
C ALA A 55 6.75 21.88 -0.74
N ILE A 56 5.48 22.28 -0.91
CA ILE A 56 4.33 21.36 -0.94
C ILE A 56 4.50 20.31 -2.05
N MET A 57 4.84 20.74 -3.27
CA MET A 57 5.03 19.83 -4.41
C MET A 57 6.18 18.84 -4.17
N ARG A 58 7.30 19.31 -3.61
CA ARG A 58 8.44 18.44 -3.25
C ARG A 58 8.04 17.36 -2.23
N SER A 59 7.30 17.75 -1.19
CA SER A 59 6.81 16.80 -0.18
C SER A 59 5.87 15.75 -0.78
N LEU A 60 4.97 16.15 -1.67
CA LEU A 60 4.05 15.20 -2.34
C LEU A 60 4.80 14.21 -3.24
N ILE A 61 5.82 14.66 -3.97
CA ILE A 61 6.67 13.77 -4.78
C ILE A 61 7.48 12.81 -3.89
N ALA A 62 8.01 13.29 -2.76
CA ALA A 62 8.73 12.45 -1.81
C ALA A 62 7.83 11.35 -1.23
N LEU A 63 6.59 11.68 -0.85
CA LEU A 63 5.60 10.71 -0.37
C LEU A 63 5.29 9.64 -1.42
N GLN A 64 5.16 10.02 -2.69
CA GLN A 64 4.94 9.06 -3.77
C GLN A 64 6.13 8.12 -3.97
N LYS A 65 7.36 8.63 -3.90
CA LYS A 65 8.57 7.80 -3.97
C LYS A 65 8.62 6.79 -2.84
N ILE A 66 8.28 7.21 -1.61
CA ILE A 66 8.22 6.30 -0.45
C ILE A 66 7.17 5.20 -0.69
N ALA A 67 5.97 5.57 -1.15
CA ALA A 67 4.91 4.61 -1.44
C ALA A 67 5.28 3.63 -2.58
N ALA A 68 5.96 4.12 -3.61
CA ALA A 68 6.44 3.29 -4.73
C ALA A 68 7.54 2.31 -4.28
N ASN A 69 8.50 2.77 -3.49
CA ASN A 69 9.55 1.92 -2.93
C ASN A 69 8.97 0.79 -2.07
N TYR A 70 7.90 1.06 -1.30
CA TYR A 70 7.20 0.01 -0.54
C TYR A 70 6.65 -1.10 -1.44
N LYS A 71 6.09 -0.75 -2.60
CA LYS A 71 5.57 -1.73 -3.56
C LYS A 71 6.69 -2.61 -4.12
N GLU A 72 7.80 -1.99 -4.52
CA GLU A 72 8.97 -2.71 -5.03
C GLU A 72 9.54 -3.66 -3.97
N MET A 73 9.71 -3.19 -2.73
CA MET A 73 10.17 -4.01 -1.60
C MET A 73 9.21 -5.17 -1.32
N THR A 74 7.90 -4.93 -1.35
CA THR A 74 6.88 -5.97 -1.14
C THR A 74 6.93 -7.03 -2.23
N GLN A 75 7.16 -6.62 -3.49
CA GLN A 75 7.31 -7.55 -4.61
C GLN A 75 8.59 -8.39 -4.50
N ILE A 76 9.71 -7.77 -4.10
CA ILE A 76 10.97 -8.48 -3.88
C ILE A 76 10.81 -9.54 -2.77
N LEU A 77 10.18 -9.18 -1.65
CA LEU A 77 9.87 -10.11 -0.56
C LEU A 77 8.96 -11.25 -1.02
N ALA A 78 7.88 -10.96 -1.73
CA ALA A 78 6.97 -11.98 -2.26
C ALA A 78 7.68 -12.96 -3.21
N ASN A 79 8.58 -12.45 -4.06
CA ASN A 79 9.37 -13.27 -4.99
C ASN A 79 10.38 -14.15 -4.23
N MET A 80 11.05 -13.63 -3.21
CA MET A 80 11.95 -14.42 -2.37
C MET A 80 11.19 -15.53 -1.64
N CYS A 81 10.07 -15.22 -0.98
CA CYS A 81 9.25 -16.23 -0.30
C CYS A 81 8.83 -17.35 -1.27
N LYS A 82 8.39 -17.01 -2.49
CA LYS A 82 8.01 -18.00 -3.51
C LYS A 82 9.17 -18.92 -3.91
N GLN A 83 10.39 -18.39 -4.02
CA GLN A 83 11.58 -19.20 -4.32
C GLN A 83 11.93 -20.14 -3.16
N TYR A 84 11.88 -19.66 -1.92
CA TYR A 84 12.17 -20.50 -0.75
C TYR A 84 11.14 -21.60 -0.53
N ASP A 85 9.84 -21.32 -0.74
CA ASP A 85 8.78 -22.34 -0.65
C ASP A 85 8.99 -23.48 -1.65
N SER A 86 9.40 -23.17 -2.89
CA SER A 86 9.67 -24.20 -3.90
C SER A 86 10.82 -25.12 -3.52
N GLN A 87 11.92 -24.56 -3.01
CA GLN A 87 13.09 -25.30 -2.55
C GLN A 87 12.77 -26.13 -1.30
N PHE A 88 11.96 -25.59 -0.39
CA PHE A 88 11.54 -26.29 0.82
C PHE A 88 10.61 -27.48 0.50
N THR A 89 9.77 -27.35 -0.52
CA THR A 89 8.88 -28.43 -0.99
C THR A 89 9.70 -29.57 -1.61
N GLU A 90 10.72 -29.25 -2.40
CA GLU A 90 11.61 -30.23 -3.01
C GLU A 90 12.44 -30.98 -1.97
N LEU A 91 13.00 -30.25 -0.99
CA LEU A 91 13.68 -30.84 0.17
C LEU A 91 12.77 -31.77 0.99
N ASN A 92 11.54 -31.34 1.27
CA ASN A 92 10.56 -32.17 1.99
C ASN A 92 10.21 -33.45 1.21
N ASN A 93 10.09 -33.35 -0.11
CA ASN A 93 9.83 -34.52 -0.94
C ASN A 93 11.03 -35.48 -0.99
N ALA A 94 12.25 -34.96 -1.02
CA ALA A 94 13.46 -35.78 -0.92
C ALA A 94 13.55 -36.47 0.45
N LEU A 95 13.30 -35.75 1.54
CA LEU A 95 13.25 -36.32 2.89
C LEU A 95 12.15 -37.38 3.02
N LYS A 96 10.95 -37.15 2.48
CA LYS A 96 9.87 -38.16 2.46
C LYS A 96 10.29 -39.43 1.70
N LYS A 97 11.00 -39.30 0.57
CA LYS A 97 11.52 -40.44 -0.19
C LYS A 97 12.58 -41.23 0.59
N LEU A 98 13.39 -40.56 1.41
CA LEU A 98 14.41 -41.19 2.26
C LEU A 98 13.81 -41.81 3.54
N ILE A 99 12.75 -41.21 4.09
CA ILE A 99 12.00 -41.70 5.26
C ILE A 99 11.04 -42.84 4.87
N CYS A 100 10.74 -43.03 3.58
CA CYS A 100 10.04 -44.22 3.07
C CYS A 100 11.00 -45.25 2.47
N PRO A 101 11.76 -46.03 3.27
CA PRO A 101 12.14 -47.37 2.87
C PRO A 101 11.05 -48.37 3.29
N LEU A 102 10.54 -49.13 2.31
CA LEU A 102 9.93 -50.47 2.48
C LEU A 102 8.60 -50.56 3.27
N GLN A 103 7.50 -50.21 2.61
CA GLN A 103 6.25 -50.99 2.76
C GLN A 103 5.88 -51.57 1.40
N GLU A 104 6.64 -52.57 0.94
CA GLU A 104 6.08 -53.49 -0.04
C GLU A 104 5.12 -54.44 0.70
N PRO A 105 3.90 -54.66 0.20
CA PRO A 105 2.93 -55.54 0.85
C PRO A 105 3.56 -56.92 0.98
N GLY A 106 3.68 -57.40 2.22
CA GLY A 106 4.30 -58.69 2.54
C GLY A 106 3.73 -59.78 1.64
N LYS A 107 4.57 -60.34 0.77
CA LYS A 107 4.23 -61.45 -0.11
C LYS A 107 3.82 -62.61 0.80
N ARG A 108 2.55 -63.06 0.73
CA ARG A 108 2.11 -64.29 1.41
C ARG A 108 3.00 -65.43 0.93
N ILE A 109 3.76 -66.00 1.85
CA ILE A 109 4.50 -67.22 1.62
C ILE A 109 3.51 -68.33 1.99
N ASP A 110 2.94 -68.95 0.97
CA ASP A 110 2.07 -70.10 1.14
C ASP A 110 2.95 -71.30 1.53
N PHE A 111 2.62 -71.95 2.65
CA PHE A 111 3.14 -73.24 3.09
C PHE A 111 1.98 -74.24 3.14
#